data_AF-A0A971F0J3-F1
#
_entry.id   AF-A0A971F0J3-F1
#
_cell.length_a   1.000
_cell.length_b   1.000
_cell.length_c   1.000
_cell.angle_alpha   90.00
_cell.angle_beta   90.00
_cell.angle_gamma   90.00
#
_symmetry.space_group_name_H-M   'P 1'
#
loop_
_entity.id
_entity.type
_entity.pdbx_description
1 polymer ?
#
loop_
_entity_poly.entity_id
_entity_poly.type
_entity_poly.pdbx_seq_one_letter_code
_entity_poly.pdbx_strand_id
1 'polypeptide(L)'
;MKTENIGKGIISMLRGEFCDRELEKEYRKQDISYAIKYIKPILLMLGIFFFLFIIPDFFVIQNKGTFLIILTSRLLFLVLVLVFYFKLKNSKSYEFYYTWITVYEILAYSFFLFTLYFYENPNLFIQTYGIILIIMGIFLVPNRWIYTVLIAVFFVGGFLLLFRFMDNNYATGEKLAIFVYLVFVVLLSAIASLRTNFFKRTQYLQQKQLLKTAESDQLTGIYNRVKFELELNKIYETGLVD
;
A
#
# COMPACT_ATOMS: atom_id res chain seq x y z
N MET A 1 -5.36 -27.64 25.75
CA MET A 1 -5.45 -26.26 25.24
C MET A 1 -6.06 -26.33 23.85
N LYS A 2 -7.34 -26.01 23.69
CA LYS A 2 -8.01 -26.05 22.39
C LYS A 2 -7.45 -24.88 21.58
N THR A 3 -6.67 -25.14 20.53
CA THR A 3 -6.27 -24.13 19.54
C THR A 3 -7.50 -23.77 18.71
N GLU A 4 -8.49 -23.17 19.36
CA GLU A 4 -9.62 -22.57 18.69
C GLU A 4 -9.06 -21.45 17.81
N ASN A 5 -9.52 -21.38 16.57
CA ASN A 5 -8.91 -20.56 15.53
C ASN A 5 -9.16 -19.08 15.88
N ILE A 6 -8.26 -18.45 16.64
CA ILE A 6 -8.42 -17.16 17.35
C ILE A 6 -8.91 -16.02 16.43
N GLY A 7 -8.75 -16.13 15.10
CA GLY A 7 -9.24 -15.16 14.12
C GLY A 7 -10.61 -15.43 13.48
N LYS A 8 -11.19 -16.64 13.62
CA LYS A 8 -12.47 -16.98 12.97
C LYS A 8 -13.62 -16.23 13.61
N GLY A 9 -14.33 -15.42 12.82
CA GLY A 9 -15.47 -14.59 13.25
C GLY A 9 -15.10 -13.19 13.73
N ILE A 10 -13.84 -12.96 14.13
CA ILE A 10 -13.35 -11.66 14.60
C ILE A 10 -12.75 -10.85 13.43
N ILE A 11 -12.20 -11.51 12.41
CA ILE A 11 -11.66 -10.86 11.21
C ILE A 11 -12.64 -11.09 10.04
N SER A 12 -13.04 -10.00 9.38
CA SER A 12 -13.86 -10.04 8.18
C SER A 12 -13.07 -10.64 7.02
N MET A 13 -13.57 -11.75 6.47
CA MET A 13 -12.96 -12.42 5.31
C MET A 13 -12.97 -11.55 4.05
N LEU A 14 -13.99 -10.70 3.91
CA LEU A 14 -14.17 -9.82 2.75
C LEU A 14 -13.34 -8.54 2.83
N ARG A 15 -13.03 -8.04 4.03
CA ARG A 15 -12.27 -6.79 4.20
C ARG A 15 -10.83 -7.02 4.57
N GLY A 16 -10.52 -8.20 5.13
CA GLY A 16 -9.25 -8.46 5.79
C GLY A 16 -9.03 -7.57 7.01
N GLU A 17 -10.09 -7.05 7.64
CA GLU A 17 -10.08 -6.13 8.79
C GLU A 17 -10.79 -6.77 9.99
N PHE A 18 -10.50 -6.32 11.22
CA PHE A 18 -11.28 -6.74 12.38
C PHE A 18 -12.73 -6.24 12.28
N CYS A 19 -13.68 -7.05 12.74
CA CYS A 19 -15.09 -6.69 12.85
C CYS A 19 -15.31 -5.61 13.93
N ASP A 20 -14.50 -5.63 14.99
CA ASP A 20 -14.49 -4.61 16.05
C ASP A 20 -13.67 -3.38 15.60
N ARG A 21 -14.31 -2.22 15.60
CA ARG A 21 -13.71 -0.94 15.18
C ARG A 21 -12.63 -0.44 16.13
N GLU A 22 -12.79 -0.65 17.43
CA GLU A 22 -11.81 -0.15 18.41
C GLU A 22 -10.54 -1.00 18.36
N LEU A 23 -10.70 -2.32 18.23
CA LEU A 23 -9.60 -3.24 18.00
C LEU A 23 -8.84 -2.95 16.70
N GLU A 24 -9.56 -2.65 15.60
CA GLU A 24 -8.94 -2.27 14.33
C GLU A 24 -8.18 -0.94 14.42
N LYS A 25 -8.69 0.05 15.16
CA LYS A 25 -7.98 1.31 15.41
C LYS A 25 -6.69 1.08 16.21
N GLU A 26 -6.75 0.28 17.27
CA GLU A 26 -5.59 -0.08 18.10
C GLU A 26 -4.53 -0.78 17.25
N TYR A 27 -4.93 -1.80 16.49
CA TYR A 27 -4.05 -2.51 15.57
C TYR A 27 -3.38 -1.57 14.56
N ARG A 28 -4.14 -0.67 13.92
CA ARG A 28 -3.58 0.26 12.92
C ARG A 28 -2.58 1.23 13.49
N LYS A 29 -2.84 1.75 14.70
CA LYS A 29 -1.90 2.63 15.40
C LYS A 29 -0.56 1.92 15.62
N GLN A 30 -0.61 0.65 16.01
CA GLN A 30 0.57 -0.17 16.18
C GLN A 30 1.23 -0.55 14.84
N ASP A 31 0.48 -1.06 13.86
CA ASP A 31 0.99 -1.48 12.55
C ASP A 31 1.71 -0.33 11.84
N ILE A 32 1.14 0.88 11.83
CA ILE A 32 1.78 2.06 11.20
C ILE A 32 3.11 2.42 11.86
N SER A 33 3.22 2.29 13.18
CA SER A 33 4.47 2.60 13.88
C SER A 33 5.64 1.70 13.43
N TYR A 34 5.33 0.46 13.07
CA TYR A 34 6.28 -0.46 12.45
C TYR A 34 6.40 -0.19 10.94
N ALA A 35 5.28 0.10 10.28
CA ALA A 35 5.18 0.26 8.83
C ALA A 35 6.00 1.41 8.27
N ILE A 36 5.96 2.54 8.97
CA ILE A 36 6.60 3.78 8.54
C ILE A 36 8.12 3.64 8.37
N LYS A 37 8.76 2.68 9.06
CA LYS A 37 10.20 2.44 8.96
C LYS A 37 10.58 1.85 7.59
N TYR A 38 9.77 0.94 7.06
CA TYR A 38 10.05 0.28 5.78
C TYR A 38 9.37 0.96 4.58
N ILE A 39 8.26 1.67 4.76
CA ILE A 39 7.59 2.32 3.61
C ILE A 39 8.34 3.55 3.14
N LYS A 40 9.01 4.29 4.03
CA LYS A 40 9.86 5.42 3.65
C LYS A 40 10.89 5.05 2.56
N PRO A 41 11.74 4.03 2.74
CA PRO A 41 12.68 3.62 1.70
C PRO A 41 11.98 2.99 0.49
N ILE A 42 10.89 2.24 0.67
CA ILE A 42 10.11 1.69 -0.46
C ILE A 42 9.57 2.81 -1.36
N LEU A 43 9.04 3.89 -0.76
CA LEU A 43 8.49 5.02 -1.51
C LEU A 43 9.56 5.73 -2.34
N LEU A 44 10.74 6.00 -1.75
CA LEU A 44 11.87 6.55 -2.48
C LEU A 44 12.33 5.61 -3.60
N MET A 45 12.43 4.31 -3.31
CA MET A 45 12.80 3.30 -4.29
C MET A 45 11.83 3.29 -5.48
N LEU A 46 10.51 3.33 -5.22
CA LEU A 46 9.49 3.39 -6.27
C LEU A 46 9.55 4.69 -7.07
N GLY A 47 9.80 5.83 -6.43
CA GLY A 47 9.98 7.10 -7.13
C GLY A 47 11.22 7.13 -8.02
N ILE A 48 12.34 6.58 -7.53
CA ILE A 48 13.57 6.42 -8.31
C ILE A 48 13.32 5.45 -9.48
N PHE A 49 12.67 4.33 -9.23
CA PHE A 49 12.32 3.36 -10.27
C PHE A 49 11.42 3.98 -11.34
N PHE A 50 10.43 4.79 -10.94
CA PHE A 50 9.59 5.54 -11.87
C PHE A 50 10.42 6.54 -12.69
N PHE A 51 11.40 7.19 -12.10
CA PHE A 51 12.30 8.09 -12.82
C PHE A 51 13.22 7.35 -13.80
N LEU A 52 13.71 6.14 -13.46
CA LEU A 52 14.59 5.33 -14.30
C LEU A 52 13.98 4.98 -15.68
N PHE A 53 12.65 5.00 -15.81
CA PHE A 53 11.99 4.85 -17.11
C PHE A 53 12.34 5.97 -18.10
N ILE A 54 13.02 7.04 -17.69
CA ILE A 54 13.60 8.00 -18.63
C ILE A 54 14.63 7.36 -19.58
N ILE A 55 15.28 6.27 -19.16
CA ILE A 55 16.27 5.55 -19.96
C ILE A 55 15.61 4.96 -21.22
N PRO A 56 14.57 4.10 -21.13
CA PRO A 56 13.88 3.63 -22.33
C PRO A 56 13.17 4.76 -23.08
N ASP A 57 12.63 5.77 -22.39
CA ASP A 57 11.97 6.92 -23.02
C ASP A 57 12.93 7.66 -23.99
N PHE A 58 14.22 7.78 -23.64
CA PHE A 58 15.23 8.42 -24.50
C PHE A 58 15.45 7.68 -25.83
N PHE A 59 15.27 6.36 -25.85
CA PHE A 59 15.43 5.55 -27.06
C PHE A 59 14.15 5.47 -27.90
N VAL A 60 12.98 5.55 -27.26
CA VAL A 60 11.69 5.36 -27.94
C VAL A 60 11.14 6.67 -28.49
N ILE A 61 11.35 7.79 -27.80
CA ILE A 61 10.77 9.09 -28.18
C ILE A 61 11.70 9.78 -29.18
N GLN A 62 11.19 10.03 -30.39
CA GLN A 62 11.98 10.68 -31.44
C GLN A 62 11.90 12.21 -31.34
N ASN A 63 10.75 12.75 -30.95
CA ASN A 63 10.54 14.18 -30.85
C ASN A 63 11.11 14.76 -29.55
N LYS A 64 12.06 15.69 -29.69
CA LYS A 64 12.72 16.37 -28.56
C LYS A 64 11.74 17.16 -27.67
N GLY A 65 10.69 17.74 -28.25
CA GLY A 65 9.66 18.46 -27.49
C GLY A 65 8.85 17.52 -26.59
N THR A 66 8.38 16.40 -27.15
CA THR A 66 7.69 15.33 -26.41
C THR A 66 8.58 14.76 -25.30
N PHE A 67 9.86 14.51 -25.60
CA PHE A 67 10.82 14.04 -24.61
C PHE A 67 11.00 15.04 -23.47
N LEU A 68 11.10 16.35 -23.75
CA LEU A 68 11.24 17.38 -22.73
C LEU A 68 10.00 17.44 -21.80
N ILE A 69 8.80 17.29 -22.37
CA ILE A 69 7.54 17.24 -21.59
C ILE A 69 7.55 16.03 -20.63
N ILE A 70 7.91 14.85 -21.12
CA ILE A 70 7.97 13.62 -20.31
C ILE A 70 9.10 13.68 -19.27
N LEU A 71 10.26 14.21 -19.62
CA LEU A 71 11.36 14.42 -18.67
C LEU A 71 10.93 15.36 -17.53
N THR A 72 10.26 16.45 -17.86
CA THR A 72 9.76 17.43 -16.89
C THR A 72 8.71 16.80 -15.98
N SER A 73 7.80 15.99 -16.53
CA SER A 73 6.77 15.30 -15.73
C SER A 73 7.40 14.30 -14.75
N ARG A 74 8.41 13.54 -15.18
CA ARG A 74 9.15 12.60 -14.32
C ARG A 74 9.94 13.30 -13.22
N LEU A 75 10.63 14.40 -13.55
CA LEU A 75 11.33 15.23 -12.56
C LEU A 75 10.36 15.81 -11.53
N LEU A 76 9.22 16.34 -11.99
CA LEU A 76 8.18 16.85 -11.10
C LEU A 76 7.66 15.77 -10.16
N PHE A 77 7.37 14.57 -10.67
CA PHE A 77 6.96 13.45 -9.85
C PHE A 77 8.03 13.06 -8.82
N LEU A 78 9.31 12.99 -9.22
CA LEU A 78 10.41 12.69 -8.30
C LEU A 78 10.53 13.73 -7.18
N VAL A 79 10.37 15.02 -7.49
CA VAL A 79 10.33 16.10 -6.49
C VAL A 79 9.15 15.92 -5.53
N LEU A 80 7.96 15.57 -6.04
CA LEU A 80 6.79 15.28 -5.21
C LEU A 80 7.03 14.08 -4.27
N VAL A 81 7.70 13.03 -4.75
CA VAL A 81 8.10 11.88 -3.92
C VAL A 81 9.02 12.32 -2.77
N LEU A 82 10.00 13.18 -3.05
CA LEU A 82 10.92 13.69 -2.03
C LEU A 82 10.17 14.54 -0.98
N VAL A 83 9.31 15.46 -1.41
CA VAL A 83 8.46 16.25 -0.51
C VAL A 83 7.61 15.34 0.37
N PHE A 84 7.07 14.28 -0.22
CA PHE A 84 6.25 13.31 0.48
C PHE A 84 7.03 12.51 1.54
N TYR A 85 8.23 12.06 1.19
CA TYR A 85 9.14 11.39 2.11
C TYR A 85 9.45 12.26 3.34
N PHE A 86 9.71 13.56 3.15
CA PHE A 86 9.95 14.49 4.28
C PHE A 86 8.69 14.74 5.11
N LYS A 87 7.50 14.85 4.50
CA LYS A 87 6.24 14.97 5.26
C LYS A 87 5.97 13.73 6.11
N LEU A 88 6.16 12.53 5.55
CA LEU A 88 6.06 11.26 6.26
C LEU A 88 7.06 11.12 7.41
N LYS A 89 8.21 11.80 7.33
CA LYS A 89 9.19 11.81 8.42
C LYS A 89 8.68 12.55 9.65
N ASN A 90 7.87 13.59 9.47
CA ASN A 90 7.47 14.51 10.54
C ASN A 90 6.07 14.24 11.10
N SER A 91 5.22 13.46 10.42
CA SER A 91 3.86 13.18 10.88
C SER A 91 3.80 12.05 11.93
N LYS A 92 3.10 12.28 13.05
CA LYS A 92 2.81 11.26 14.08
C LYS A 92 1.41 10.64 13.97
N SER A 93 0.55 11.14 13.09
CA SER A 93 -0.84 10.67 12.95
C SER A 93 -0.96 9.53 11.93
N TYR A 94 -1.65 8.47 12.32
CA TYR A 94 -1.84 7.27 11.51
C TYR A 94 -2.91 7.48 10.40
N GLU A 95 -3.89 8.35 10.61
CA GLU A 95 -4.90 8.66 9.58
C GLU A 95 -4.33 9.51 8.46
N PHE A 96 -3.46 10.45 8.82
CA PHE A 96 -2.68 11.23 7.88
C PHE A 96 -1.94 10.29 6.92
N TYR A 97 -1.28 9.27 7.45
CA TYR A 97 -0.50 8.31 6.69
C TYR A 97 -1.26 7.61 5.55
N TYR A 98 -2.40 6.97 5.84
CA TYR A 98 -3.17 6.22 4.84
C TYR A 98 -3.74 7.10 3.73
N THR A 99 -4.28 8.27 4.09
CA THR A 99 -4.83 9.23 3.12
C THR A 99 -3.74 9.69 2.15
N TRP A 100 -2.58 10.03 2.69
CA TRP A 100 -1.47 10.56 1.92
C TRP A 100 -0.82 9.52 1.00
N ILE A 101 -0.76 8.26 1.41
CA ILE A 101 -0.37 7.15 0.53
C ILE A 101 -1.35 7.02 -0.62
N THR A 102 -2.64 7.04 -0.34
CA THR A 102 -3.68 6.93 -1.38
C THR A 102 -3.57 8.07 -2.39
N VAL A 103 -3.33 9.30 -1.92
CA VAL A 103 -3.08 10.46 -2.79
C VAL A 103 -1.84 10.24 -3.67
N TYR A 104 -0.77 9.70 -3.09
CA TYR A 104 0.46 9.39 -3.84
C TYR A 104 0.24 8.31 -4.91
N GLU A 105 -0.51 7.25 -4.60
CA GLU A 105 -0.86 6.19 -5.56
C GLU A 105 -1.62 6.77 -6.76
N ILE A 106 -2.62 7.61 -6.49
CA ILE A 106 -3.40 8.28 -7.53
C ILE A 106 -2.51 9.21 -8.36
N LEU A 107 -1.65 10.01 -7.72
CA LEU A 107 -0.71 10.89 -8.43
C LEU A 107 0.23 10.09 -9.35
N ALA A 108 0.84 9.02 -8.84
CA ALA A 108 1.74 8.18 -9.63
C ALA A 108 1.05 7.66 -10.90
N TYR A 109 -0.20 7.21 -10.76
CA TYR A 109 -1.00 6.76 -11.88
C TYR A 109 -1.41 7.89 -12.83
N SER A 110 -1.75 9.08 -12.31
CA SER A 110 -2.01 10.26 -13.15
C SER A 110 -0.80 10.65 -13.99
N PHE A 111 0.41 10.65 -13.41
CA PHE A 111 1.66 10.90 -14.15
C PHE A 111 1.95 9.82 -15.18
N PHE A 112 1.62 8.56 -14.87
CA PHE A 112 1.71 7.45 -15.83
C PHE A 112 0.77 7.66 -17.02
N LEU A 113 -0.52 7.95 -16.79
CA LEU A 113 -1.48 8.24 -17.87
C LEU A 113 -1.10 9.49 -18.68
N PHE A 114 -0.62 10.53 -18.01
CA PHE A 114 -0.13 11.74 -18.66
C PHE A 114 1.02 11.41 -19.62
N THR A 115 2.00 10.64 -19.15
CA THR A 115 3.12 10.19 -19.98
C THR A 115 2.62 9.37 -21.17
N LEU A 116 1.72 8.41 -20.93
CA LEU A 116 1.12 7.57 -21.96
C LEU A 116 0.38 8.38 -23.04
N TYR A 117 -0.33 9.45 -22.67
CA TYR A 117 -1.05 10.30 -23.62
C TYR A 117 -0.12 11.03 -24.60
N PHE A 118 1.05 11.46 -24.14
CA PHE A 118 2.03 12.17 -24.98
C PHE A 118 2.93 11.24 -25.79
N TYR A 119 2.85 9.93 -25.59
CA TYR A 119 3.62 8.96 -26.36
C TYR A 119 3.16 8.93 -27.81
N GLU A 120 4.10 9.06 -28.77
CA GLU A 120 3.80 9.14 -30.20
C GLU A 120 3.35 7.80 -30.78
N ASN A 121 4.03 6.71 -30.39
CA ASN A 121 3.72 5.35 -30.80
C ASN A 121 3.84 4.42 -29.58
N PRO A 122 2.87 4.45 -28.65
CA PRO A 122 2.95 3.64 -27.44
C PRO A 122 2.83 2.16 -27.81
N ASN A 123 3.89 1.39 -27.58
CA ASN A 123 3.80 -0.06 -27.66
C ASN A 123 2.90 -0.57 -26.54
N LEU A 124 1.77 -1.15 -26.95
CA LEU A 124 0.74 -1.72 -26.09
C LEU A 124 1.29 -2.61 -24.97
N PHE A 125 2.21 -3.51 -25.27
CA PHE A 125 2.73 -4.49 -24.32
C PHE A 125 3.63 -3.82 -23.30
N ILE A 126 4.52 -2.91 -23.73
CA ILE A 126 5.41 -2.17 -22.83
C ILE A 126 4.59 -1.38 -21.82
N GLN A 127 3.53 -0.69 -22.27
CA GLN A 127 2.66 0.10 -21.40
C GLN A 127 1.84 -0.80 -20.46
N THR A 128 1.43 -1.98 -20.94
CA THR A 128 0.76 -3.01 -20.12
C THR A 128 1.68 -3.51 -19.01
N TYR A 129 2.96 -3.76 -19.29
CA TYR A 129 3.93 -4.13 -18.25
C TYR A 129 4.17 -2.99 -17.26
N GLY A 130 4.19 -1.74 -17.73
CA GLY A 130 4.26 -0.56 -16.88
C GLY A 130 3.12 -0.50 -15.86
N ILE A 131 1.87 -0.65 -16.29
CA ILE A 131 0.73 -0.65 -15.38
C ILE A 131 0.69 -1.88 -14.46
N ILE A 132 1.13 -3.05 -14.92
CA ILE A 132 1.29 -4.25 -14.08
C ILE A 132 2.22 -3.93 -12.90
N LEU A 133 3.37 -3.28 -13.15
CA LEU A 133 4.30 -2.88 -12.09
C LEU A 133 3.68 -1.86 -11.13
N ILE A 134 2.90 -0.90 -11.63
CA ILE A 134 2.17 0.06 -10.79
C ILE A 134 1.16 -0.66 -9.90
N ILE A 135 0.37 -1.59 -10.46
CA ILE A 135 -0.61 -2.40 -9.71
C ILE A 135 0.10 -3.20 -8.61
N MET A 136 1.21 -3.87 -8.93
CA MET A 136 1.99 -4.60 -7.93
C MET A 136 2.53 -3.65 -6.84
N GLY A 137 2.97 -2.45 -7.22
CA GLY A 137 3.46 -1.42 -6.30
C GLY A 137 2.40 -0.95 -5.31
N ILE A 138 1.17 -0.68 -5.74
CA ILE A 138 0.09 -0.25 -4.83
C ILE A 138 -0.33 -1.36 -3.86
N PHE A 139 -0.27 -2.63 -4.27
CA PHE A 139 -0.56 -3.75 -3.36
C PHE A 139 0.58 -4.05 -2.37
N LEU A 140 1.80 -3.57 -2.65
CA LEU A 140 2.95 -3.68 -1.75
C LEU A 140 2.86 -2.68 -0.59
N VAL A 141 2.29 -1.49 -0.82
CA VAL A 141 2.14 -0.46 0.20
C VAL A 141 0.94 -0.80 1.09
N PRO A 142 1.08 -0.85 2.43
CA PRO A 142 -0.05 -1.16 3.28
C PRO A 142 -1.05 -0.01 3.30
N ASN A 143 -2.21 -0.29 2.74
CA ASN A 143 -3.40 0.54 2.77
C ASN A 143 -4.61 -0.35 3.15
N ARG A 144 -5.80 0.23 3.26
CA ARG A 144 -7.02 -0.57 3.43
C ARG A 144 -7.24 -1.42 2.18
N TRP A 145 -7.36 -2.72 2.35
CA TRP A 145 -7.45 -3.67 1.24
C TRP A 145 -8.55 -3.31 0.23
N ILE A 146 -9.73 -2.92 0.73
CA ILE A 146 -10.85 -2.49 -0.14
C ILE A 146 -10.45 -1.27 -0.97
N TYR A 147 -9.77 -0.28 -0.38
CA TYR A 147 -9.35 0.91 -1.12
C TYR A 147 -8.29 0.55 -2.16
N THR A 148 -7.31 -0.29 -1.81
CA THR A 148 -6.30 -0.76 -2.77
C THR A 148 -6.93 -1.49 -3.96
N VAL A 149 -7.91 -2.37 -3.71
CA VAL A 149 -8.64 -3.09 -4.77
C VAL A 149 -9.44 -2.12 -5.65
N LEU A 150 -10.18 -1.17 -5.04
CA LEU A 150 -10.94 -0.17 -5.79
C LEU A 150 -10.03 0.71 -6.66
N ILE A 151 -8.87 1.12 -6.14
CA ILE A 151 -7.87 1.90 -6.88
C ILE A 151 -7.29 1.05 -8.03
N ALA A 152 -6.97 -0.22 -7.80
CA ALA A 152 -6.47 -1.11 -8.83
C ALA A 152 -7.48 -1.29 -9.97
N VAL A 153 -8.76 -1.50 -9.65
CA VAL A 153 -9.84 -1.59 -10.64
C VAL A 153 -10.00 -0.27 -11.40
N PHE A 154 -9.91 0.86 -10.70
CA PHE A 154 -9.92 2.19 -11.32
C PHE A 154 -8.73 2.38 -12.28
N PHE A 155 -7.54 1.89 -11.93
CA PHE A 155 -6.36 1.97 -12.80
C PHE A 155 -6.52 1.10 -14.05
N VAL A 156 -7.01 -0.12 -13.90
CA VAL A 156 -7.30 -0.98 -15.06
C VAL A 156 -8.35 -0.32 -15.97
N GLY A 157 -9.44 0.20 -15.39
CA GLY A 157 -10.49 0.88 -16.15
C GLY A 157 -9.98 2.13 -16.88
N GLY A 158 -9.24 3.00 -16.21
CA GLY A 158 -8.70 4.22 -16.82
C GLY A 158 -7.69 3.93 -17.92
N PHE A 159 -6.84 2.91 -17.76
CA PHE A 159 -5.89 2.49 -18.80
C PHE A 159 -6.61 1.97 -20.04
N LEU A 160 -7.59 1.07 -19.86
CA LEU A 160 -8.37 0.54 -20.98
C LEU A 160 -9.17 1.63 -21.72
N LEU A 161 -9.70 2.62 -20.98
CA LEU A 161 -10.41 3.75 -21.56
C LEU A 161 -9.46 4.64 -22.38
N LEU A 162 -8.32 5.05 -21.81
CA LEU A 162 -7.35 5.89 -22.51
C LEU A 162 -6.85 5.17 -23.77
N PHE A 163 -6.56 3.88 -23.67
CA PHE A 163 -6.10 3.08 -24.79
C PHE A 163 -7.13 2.93 -25.91
N ARG A 164 -8.43 2.88 -25.56
CA ARG A 164 -9.52 2.92 -26.54
C ARG A 164 -9.55 4.24 -27.32
N PHE A 165 -9.15 5.35 -26.71
CA PHE A 165 -9.13 6.67 -27.35
C PHE A 165 -7.89 6.92 -28.22
N MET A 166 -6.77 6.24 -27.98
CA MET A 166 -5.52 6.43 -28.74
C MET A 166 -5.53 5.77 -30.15
N ASP A 167 -6.72 5.50 -30.71
CA ASP A 167 -7.00 4.98 -32.06
C ASP A 167 -5.94 4.02 -32.64
N ASN A 168 -5.69 2.94 -31.91
CA ASN A 168 -4.74 1.94 -32.37
C ASN A 168 -5.44 0.69 -32.92
N ASN A 169 -5.10 0.36 -34.17
CA ASN A 169 -5.53 -0.82 -34.91
C ASN A 169 -4.88 -2.12 -34.41
N TYR A 170 -4.90 -2.36 -33.09
CA TYR A 170 -4.47 -3.63 -32.51
C TYR A 170 -5.51 -4.72 -32.74
N ALA A 171 -5.03 -5.95 -32.94
CA ALA A 171 -5.89 -7.10 -33.13
C ALA A 171 -6.76 -7.35 -31.90
N THR A 172 -8.00 -7.81 -32.10
CA THR A 172 -8.92 -8.13 -31.00
C THR A 172 -8.32 -9.12 -30.00
N GLY A 173 -7.52 -10.07 -30.48
CA GLY A 173 -6.81 -11.04 -29.63
C GLY A 173 -5.81 -10.40 -28.67
N GLU A 174 -5.07 -9.38 -29.10
CA GLU A 174 -4.11 -8.66 -28.25
C GLU A 174 -4.84 -7.88 -27.15
N LYS A 175 -5.91 -7.18 -27.51
CA LYS A 175 -6.76 -6.44 -26.55
C LYS A 175 -7.34 -7.35 -25.48
N LEU A 176 -7.81 -8.54 -25.87
CA LEU A 176 -8.33 -9.55 -24.94
C LEU A 176 -7.21 -10.11 -24.04
N ALA A 177 -6.03 -10.40 -24.59
CA ALA A 177 -4.91 -10.92 -23.80
C ALA A 177 -4.48 -9.93 -22.69
N ILE A 178 -4.37 -8.64 -23.00
CA ILE A 178 -4.09 -7.59 -22.00
C ILE A 178 -5.16 -7.58 -20.92
N PHE A 179 -6.43 -7.56 -21.32
CA PHE A 179 -7.53 -7.50 -20.38
C PHE A 179 -7.44 -8.68 -19.39
N VAL A 180 -7.21 -9.88 -19.90
CA VAL A 180 -7.01 -11.08 -19.07
C VAL A 180 -5.81 -10.91 -18.14
N TYR A 181 -4.66 -10.45 -18.64
CA TYR A 181 -3.47 -10.24 -17.80
C TYR A 181 -3.67 -9.19 -16.71
N LEU A 182 -4.35 -8.09 -17.01
CA LEU A 182 -4.68 -7.04 -16.03
C LEU A 182 -5.63 -7.56 -14.95
N VAL A 183 -6.64 -8.33 -15.33
CA VAL A 183 -7.53 -8.99 -14.36
C VAL A 183 -6.74 -9.98 -13.50
N PHE A 184 -5.86 -10.77 -14.11
CA PHE A 184 -5.05 -11.77 -13.40
C PHE A 184 -4.13 -11.13 -12.37
N VAL A 185 -3.39 -10.07 -12.73
CA VAL A 185 -2.49 -9.39 -11.79
C VAL A 185 -3.26 -8.78 -10.62
N VAL A 186 -4.43 -8.18 -10.88
CA VAL A 186 -5.27 -7.61 -9.81
C VAL A 186 -5.75 -8.71 -8.88
N LEU A 187 -6.25 -9.82 -9.41
CA LEU A 187 -6.73 -10.95 -8.61
C LEU A 187 -5.60 -11.56 -7.75
N LEU A 188 -4.45 -11.87 -8.36
CA LEU A 188 -3.32 -12.45 -7.64
C LEU A 188 -2.79 -11.51 -6.56
N SER A 189 -2.65 -10.21 -6.88
CA SER A 189 -2.18 -9.20 -5.93
C SER A 189 -3.20 -8.98 -4.80
N ALA A 190 -4.50 -8.97 -5.11
CA ALA A 190 -5.57 -8.85 -4.12
C ALA A 190 -5.60 -10.05 -3.16
N ILE A 191 -5.47 -11.28 -3.68
CA ILE A 191 -5.42 -12.50 -2.86
C ILE A 191 -4.17 -12.51 -1.97
N ALA A 192 -2.99 -12.20 -2.54
CA ALA A 192 -1.75 -12.12 -1.79
C ALA A 192 -1.82 -11.07 -0.67
N SER A 193 -2.35 -9.89 -0.99
CA SER A 193 -2.53 -8.80 -0.03
C SER A 193 -3.56 -9.14 1.05
N LEU A 194 -4.68 -9.80 0.69
CA LEU A 194 -5.69 -10.24 1.65
C LEU A 194 -5.12 -11.27 2.62
N ARG A 195 -4.36 -12.25 2.11
CA ARG A 195 -3.68 -13.25 2.94
C ARG A 195 -2.71 -12.59 3.92
N THR A 196 -1.90 -11.65 3.46
CA THR A 196 -0.98 -10.89 4.32
C THR A 196 -1.74 -10.09 5.38
N ASN A 197 -2.82 -9.40 5.00
CA ASN A 197 -3.66 -8.64 5.92
C ASN A 197 -4.29 -9.49 7.01
N PHE A 198 -4.77 -10.69 6.65
CA PHE A 198 -5.33 -11.65 7.60
C PHE A 198 -4.27 -12.21 8.54
N PHE A 199 -3.08 -12.54 7.99
CA PHE A 199 -1.95 -13.03 8.77
C PHE A 199 -1.49 -12.02 9.82
N LYS A 200 -1.28 -10.75 9.42
CA LYS A 200 -0.84 -9.69 10.35
C LYS A 200 -1.81 -9.50 11.52
N ARG A 201 -3.11 -9.56 11.26
CA ARG A 201 -4.16 -9.40 12.29
C ARG A 201 -4.25 -10.60 13.22
N THR A 202 -4.09 -11.81 12.68
CA THR A 202 -4.02 -13.02 13.49
C THR A 202 -2.78 -13.01 14.38
N GLN A 203 -1.63 -12.61 13.84
CA GLN A 203 -0.39 -12.44 14.59
C GLN A 203 -0.54 -11.39 15.71
N TYR A 204 -1.23 -10.29 15.43
CA TYR A 204 -1.54 -9.27 16.44
C TYR A 204 -2.36 -9.83 17.61
N LEU A 205 -3.43 -10.60 17.32
CA LEU A 205 -4.24 -11.24 18.35
C LEU A 205 -3.41 -12.22 19.19
N GLN A 206 -2.58 -13.04 18.53
CA GLN A 206 -1.68 -13.97 19.22
C GLN A 206 -0.70 -13.24 20.14
N GLN A 207 -0.09 -12.15 19.66
CA GLN A 207 0.82 -11.34 20.46
C GLN A 207 0.12 -10.73 21.68
N LYS A 208 -1.10 -10.22 21.52
CA LYS A 208 -1.90 -9.66 22.62
C LYS A 208 -2.26 -10.72 23.66
N GLN A 209 -2.60 -11.93 23.22
CA GLN A 209 -2.88 -13.06 24.11
C GLN A 209 -1.62 -13.54 24.86
N LEU A 210 -0.48 -13.63 24.16
CA LEU A 210 0.80 -13.98 24.78
C LEU A 210 1.20 -12.98 25.85
N LEU A 211 1.06 -11.68 25.58
CA LEU A 211 1.30 -10.62 26.56
C LEU A 211 0.37 -10.77 27.76
N LYS A 212 -0.93 -11.00 27.54
CA LYS A 212 -1.89 -11.21 28.63
C LYS A 212 -1.49 -12.39 29.51
N THR A 213 -1.13 -13.53 28.92
CA THR A 213 -0.69 -14.73 29.66
C THR A 213 0.66 -14.53 30.34
N ALA A 214 1.57 -13.75 29.76
CA ALA A 214 2.86 -13.44 30.37
C ALA A 214 2.74 -12.45 31.54
N GLU A 215 1.76 -11.54 31.49
CA GLU A 215 1.48 -10.54 32.54
C GLU A 215 0.57 -11.08 33.65
N SER A 216 -0.18 -12.16 33.41
CA SER A 216 -1.05 -12.79 34.41
C SER A 216 -0.40 -14.02 35.04
N ASP A 217 -0.56 -14.18 36.35
CA ASP A 217 -0.29 -15.44 37.05
C ASP A 217 -1.21 -16.55 36.54
N GLN A 218 -0.65 -17.71 36.21
CA GLN A 218 -1.38 -18.81 35.56
C GLN A 218 -2.37 -19.50 36.49
N LEU A 219 -2.15 -19.44 37.81
CA LEU A 219 -2.99 -20.13 38.80
C LEU A 219 -4.20 -19.28 39.19
N THR A 220 -4.00 -17.97 39.30
CA THR A 220 -5.01 -17.04 39.81
C THR A 220 -5.67 -16.20 38.73
N GLY A 221 -5.05 -16.05 37.56
CA GLY A 221 -5.49 -15.15 36.49
C GLY A 221 -5.32 -13.66 36.83
N ILE A 222 -4.75 -13.33 37.99
CA ILE A 222 -4.45 -11.97 38.45
C ILE A 222 -3.13 -11.52 37.80
N TYR A 223 -2.92 -10.21 37.63
CA TYR A 223 -1.62 -9.70 37.18
C TYR A 223 -0.49 -10.15 38.10
N ASN A 224 0.61 -10.57 37.48
CA ASN A 224 1.80 -11.00 38.21
C ASN A 224 2.52 -9.80 38.82
N ARG A 225 3.47 -10.11 39.71
CA ARG A 225 4.25 -9.11 40.44
C ARG A 225 4.99 -8.13 39.52
N VAL A 226 5.54 -8.62 38.41
CA VAL A 226 6.29 -7.79 37.45
C VAL A 226 5.39 -6.73 36.82
N LYS A 227 4.18 -7.13 36.40
CA LYS A 227 3.20 -6.20 35.85
C LYS A 227 2.75 -5.17 36.88
N PHE A 228 2.54 -5.60 38.13
CA PHE A 228 2.18 -4.70 39.23
C PHE A 228 3.27 -3.65 39.48
N GLU A 229 4.55 -4.06 39.59
CA GLU A 229 5.66 -3.15 39.81
C GLU A 229 5.83 -2.14 38.65
N LEU A 230 5.60 -2.57 37.40
CA LEU A 230 5.64 -1.68 36.23
C LEU A 230 4.54 -0.59 36.27
N GLU A 231 3.29 -0.96 36.57
CA GLU A 231 2.21 0.02 36.67
C GLU A 231 2.41 0.95 37.88
N LEU A 232 2.92 0.42 39.01
CA LEU A 232 3.26 1.22 40.18
C LEU A 232 4.29 2.30 39.85
N ASN A 233 5.40 1.93 39.19
CA ASN A 233 6.44 2.87 38.78
C ASN A 233 5.91 3.92 37.80
N LYS A 234 5.04 3.52 36.86
CA LYS A 234 4.42 4.45 35.90
C LYS A 234 3.54 5.49 36.59
N ILE A 235 2.83 5.11 37.65
CA ILE A 235 2.02 6.03 38.46
C ILE A 235 2.93 7.03 39.20
N TYR A 236 4.03 6.56 39.80
CA TYR A 236 5.02 7.43 40.45
C TYR A 236 5.66 8.43 39.46
N GLU A 237 6.00 8.01 38.24
CA GLU A 237 6.59 8.88 37.22
C GLU A 237 5.61 9.91 36.65
N THR A 238 4.30 9.63 36.66
CA THR A 238 3.28 10.54 36.15
C THR A 238 2.76 11.53 37.18
N GLY A 239 3.25 11.47 38.43
CA GLY A 239 2.88 12.40 39.50
C GLY A 239 1.40 12.32 39.90
N LEU A 240 0.72 11.21 39.61
CA LEU A 240 -0.69 10.97 39.97
C LEU A 240 -0.88 10.52 41.42
N VAL A 241 0.15 10.71 42.26
CA VAL A 241 0.12 10.45 43.70
C VAL A 241 0.19 11.79 44.42
N ASP A 242 -0.90 12.55 44.35
CA ASP A 242 -1.29 13.59 45.30
C ASP A 242 -2.80 13.47 45.55
#